data_AF-A0A5A7WCN2-F1
#
_entry.id   AF-A0A5A7WCN2-F1
#
_cell.length_a   1.000
_cell.length_b   1.000
_cell.length_c   1.000
_cell.angle_alpha   90.00
_cell.angle_beta   90.00
_cell.angle_gamma   90.00
#
_symmetry.space_group_name_H-M   'P 1'
#
loop_
_entity.id
_entity.type
_entity.pdbx_description
1 polymer ?
#
loop_
_entity_poly.entity_id
_entity_poly.type
_entity_poly.pdbx_seq_one_letter_code
_entity_poly.pdbx_strand_id
1 'polypeptide(L)' 'MFRFLKLTIQIIWAVSIIGVATFIGAIYGWQQHGWVGALSLGFVGFCFGALGAGSPALILHFFR' A
#
# COMPACT_ATOMS: atom_id res chain seq x y z
N MET A 1 6.37 -26.87 5.94
CA MET A 1 5.03 -26.28 6.16
C MET A 1 5.07 -24.83 6.63
N PHE A 2 5.77 -24.49 7.73
CA PHE A 2 5.85 -23.11 8.27
C PHE A 2 6.36 -22.04 7.29
N ARG A 3 7.26 -22.39 6.36
CA ARG A 3 7.80 -21.46 5.36
C ARG A 3 6.75 -20.98 4.37
N PHE A 4 5.85 -21.87 3.92
CA PHE A 4 4.77 -21.51 3.02
C PHE A 4 3.71 -20.65 3.71
N LEU A 5 3.36 -20.98 4.95
CA LEU A 5 2.40 -20.19 5.74
C LEU A 5 2.86 -18.75 5.94
N LYS A 6 4.14 -18.55 6.31
CA LYS A 6 4.73 -17.20 6.43
C LYS A 6 4.68 -16.45 5.10
N LEU A 7 5.02 -17.12 4.00
CA LEU A 7 5.03 -16.52 2.66
C LEU A 7 3.62 -16.07 2.25
N THR A 8 2.62 -16.90 2.47
CA THR A 8 1.21 -16.57 2.17
C THR A 8 0.74 -15.37 2.98
N ILE A 9 1.02 -15.35 4.29
CA ILE A 9 0.65 -14.22 5.15
C ILE A 9 1.33 -12.93 4.68
N GLN A 10 2.61 -13.02 4.30
CA GLN A 10 3.38 -11.87 3.84
C GLN A 10 2.90 -11.35 2.47
N ILE A 11 2.48 -12.24 1.57
CA ILE A 11 1.84 -11.85 0.30
C ILE A 11 0.49 -11.17 0.56
N ILE A 12 -0.36 -11.77 1.40
CA ILE A 12 -1.68 -11.18 1.75
C ILE A 12 -1.49 -9.80 2.37
N TRP A 13 -0.52 -9.66 3.27
CA TRP A 13 -0.17 -8.39 3.88
C TRP A 13 0.28 -7.36 2.83
N ALA A 14 1.22 -7.74 1.97
CA ALA A 14 1.74 -6.85 0.94
C ALA A 14 0.64 -6.37 -0.02
N VAL A 15 -0.19 -7.29 -0.53
CA VAL A 15 -1.30 -6.96 -1.43
C VAL A 15 -2.32 -6.05 -0.75
N SER A 16 -2.62 -6.32 0.53
CA SER A 16 -3.56 -5.50 1.31
C SER A 16 -3.05 -4.07 1.50
N ILE A 17 -1.80 -3.89 1.96
CA ILE A 17 -1.21 -2.57 2.21
C ILE A 17 -1.05 -1.78 0.91
N ILE A 18 -0.53 -2.41 -0.13
CA ILE A 18 -0.37 -1.77 -1.44
C ILE A 18 -1.73 -1.37 -2.00
N GLY A 19 -2.72 -2.26 -1.95
CA GLY A 19 -4.07 -1.99 -2.45
C GLY A 19 -4.74 -0.83 -1.72
N VAL A 20 -4.72 -0.82 -0.39
CA VAL A 20 -5.33 0.25 0.42
C VAL A 20 -4.63 1.59 0.17
N ALA A 21 -3.29 1.62 0.19
CA ALA A 21 -2.55 2.86 -0.03
C ALA A 21 -2.77 3.43 -1.45
N THR A 22 -2.77 2.57 -2.47
CA THR A 22 -3.07 2.94 -3.86
C THR A 22 -4.50 3.46 -4.01
N PHE A 23 -5.46 2.80 -3.37
CA PHE A 23 -6.88 3.18 -3.44
C PHE A 23 -7.15 4.54 -2.79
N ILE A 24 -6.57 4.78 -1.60
CA ILE A 24 -6.65 6.07 -0.92
C ILE A 24 -6.04 7.16 -1.81
N GLY A 25 -4.82 6.93 -2.33
CA GLY A 25 -4.16 7.87 -3.23
C GLY A 25 -4.98 8.17 -4.48
N ALA A 26 -5.56 7.15 -5.10
CA ALA A 26 -6.38 7.29 -6.30
C ALA A 26 -7.68 8.07 -6.03
N ILE A 27 -8.38 7.80 -4.92
CA ILE A 27 -9.60 8.54 -4.55
C ILE A 27 -9.27 10.00 -4.26
N TYR A 28 -8.25 10.26 -3.44
CA TYR A 28 -7.85 11.63 -3.12
C TYR A 28 -7.45 12.40 -4.37
N GLY A 29 -6.68 11.77 -5.25
CA GLY A 29 -6.27 12.39 -6.50
C GLY A 29 -7.43 12.62 -7.46
N TRP A 30 -8.37 11.69 -7.53
CA TRP A 30 -9.60 11.86 -8.32
C TRP A 30 -10.39 13.08 -7.87
N GLN A 31 -10.61 13.22 -6.56
CA GLN A 31 -11.41 14.30 -5.99
C GLN A 31 -10.79 15.68 -6.25
N GLN A 32 -9.45 15.77 -6.25
CA GLN A 32 -8.75 17.05 -6.33
C GLN A 32 -8.35 17.44 -7.77
N HIS A 33 -7.97 16.47 -8.62
CA HIS A 33 -7.39 16.73 -9.94
C HIS A 33 -7.94 15.80 -11.04
N GLY A 34 -9.05 15.10 -10.78
CA GLY A 34 -9.67 14.17 -11.73
C GLY A 34 -8.78 12.98 -12.09
N TRP A 35 -8.90 12.48 -13.32
CA TRP A 35 -8.19 11.29 -13.79
C TRP A 35 -6.66 11.34 -13.62
N VAL A 36 -6.05 12.49 -13.89
CA VAL A 36 -4.59 12.68 -13.78
C VAL A 36 -4.16 12.64 -12.31
N GLY A 37 -4.96 13.24 -11.42
CA GLY A 37 -4.76 13.14 -9.98
C GLY A 37 -4.85 11.70 -9.49
N ALA A 38 -5.86 10.96 -9.95
CA ALA A 38 -6.05 9.57 -9.53
C ALA A 38 -4.87 8.68 -9.92
N LEU A 39 -4.31 8.86 -11.12
CA LEU A 39 -3.13 8.11 -11.56
C LEU A 39 -1.86 8.52 -10.80
N SER A 40 -1.63 9.83 -10.65
CA SER A 40 -0.42 10.33 -9.96
C SER A 40 -0.42 9.99 -8.48
N LEU A 41 -1.48 10.32 -7.75
CA LEU A 41 -1.58 10.04 -6.31
C LEU A 41 -1.83 8.55 -6.04
N GLY A 42 -2.47 7.82 -6.95
CA GLY A 42 -2.54 6.36 -6.90
C GLY A 42 -1.17 5.71 -7.02
N PHE A 43 -0.32 6.17 -7.94
CA PHE A 43 1.06 5.69 -8.08
C PHE A 43 1.90 6.01 -6.84
N VAL A 44 1.75 7.21 -6.28
CA VAL A 44 2.38 7.58 -5.01
C VAL A 44 1.93 6.65 -3.88
N GLY A 45 0.63 6.38 -3.77
CA GLY A 45 0.06 5.41 -2.82
C GLY A 45 0.61 4.00 -3.01
N PHE A 46 0.80 3.54 -4.25
CA PHE A 46 1.44 2.27 -4.56
C PHE A 46 2.88 2.22 -4.06
N CYS A 47 3.70 3.25 -4.33
CA CYS A 47 5.09 3.31 -3.87
C CYS A 47 5.18 3.28 -2.34
N PHE A 48 4.39 4.09 -1.63
CA PHE A 48 4.36 4.08 -0.17
C PHE A 48 3.83 2.75 0.38
N GLY A 49 2.81 2.17 -0.24
CA GLY A 49 2.28 0.86 0.12
C GLY A 49 3.32 -0.25 -0.07
N ALA A 50 4.12 -0.21 -1.13
CA ALA A 50 5.18 -1.19 -1.39
C ALA A 50 6.32 -1.08 -0.36
N LEU A 51 6.69 0.13 0.03
CA LEU A 51 7.65 0.37 1.11
C LEU A 51 7.13 -0.17 2.46
N GLY A 52 5.86 0.10 2.78
CA GLY A 52 5.20 -0.42 3.98
C GLY A 52 5.02 -1.95 3.97
N ALA A 53 4.84 -2.54 2.79
CA ALA A 53 4.77 -3.99 2.61
C ALA A 53 6.13 -4.68 2.83
N GLY A 54 7.23 -4.04 2.43
CA GLY A 54 8.59 -4.56 2.61
C GLY A 54 9.07 -4.56 4.06
N SER A 55 8.55 -3.66 4.89
CA SER A 55 8.87 -3.57 6.31
C SER A 55 7.61 -3.30 7.14
N PRO A 56 6.91 -4.35 7.62
CA PRO A 56 5.77 -4.16 8.53
C PRO A 56 6.17 -3.40 9.82
N ALA A 57 7.46 -3.44 10.20
CA ALA A 57 8.01 -2.66 11.29
C ALA A 57 7.99 -1.14 11.04
N LEU A 58 8.12 -0.69 9.78
CA LEU A 58 8.03 0.73 9.43
C LEU A 58 6.63 1.29 9.70
N ILE A 59 5.58 0.53 9.39
CA ILE A 59 4.19 0.92 9.69
C ILE A 59 3.98 0.98 11.21
N LEU A 60 4.46 -0.03 11.94
CA LEU A 60 4.36 -0.06 13.39
C LEU A 60 5.14 1.09 14.06
N HIS A 61 6.26 1.50 13.49
CA HIS A 61 7.02 2.66 13.94
C HIS A 61 6.29 3.98 13.69
N PHE A 62 5.52 4.07 12.61
CA PHE A 62 4.75 5.26 12.28
C PHE A 62 3.52 5.44 13.17
N PHE A 63 2.97 4.33 13.69
CA PHE A 63 1.80 4.29 14.58
C PHE A 63 2.14 4.37 16.09
N ARG A 64 3.42 4.44 16.46
CA ARG A 64 3.89 4.53 17.86
C ARG A 64 4.43 5.92 18.16
#